data_AF-A0A6G7YBU5-F1
#
_entry.id   AF-A0A6G7YBU5-F1
#
_cell.length_a   1.000
_cell.length_b   1.000
_cell.length_c   1.000
_cell.angle_alpha   90.00
_cell.angle_beta   90.00
_cell.angle_gamma   90.00
#
_symmetry.space_group_name_H-M   'P 1'
#
loop_
_entity.id
_entity.type
_entity.pdbx_description
1 polymer ?
#
loop_
_entity_poly.entity_id
_entity_poly.type
_entity_poly.pdbx_seq_one_letter_code
_entity_poly.pdbx_strand_id
1 'polypeptide(L)'
;MEWTRSKTFRGFVIALLAIFLVIQVAQRDWPWVGVMTALLVANIASWRAQQNRSLQPRAPAVPKGALVPPGVDVTLRELLDRPAVRQAWSTAPVVWQQVSYLDDEENLSLTADEVANFVWVSTHDVGPSQTQSAHWSVGIGDELKPVLDLDVPEDEDALTATLADSPAVGEVAHMDREDYEVTLAAPMTLDEIAALAAQGLIAHHLDAVRRLRPATDDQLSE
;
A
#
# COMPACT_ATOMS: atom_id res chain seq x y z
N MET A 1 15.02 -2.58 -9.90
CA MET A 1 14.78 -1.34 -10.68
C MET A 1 14.73 -0.13 -9.73
N GLU A 2 15.74 0.08 -8.89
CA GLU A 2 15.71 1.12 -7.83
C GLU A 2 16.10 2.52 -8.31
N TRP A 3 16.77 2.62 -9.47
CA TRP A 3 17.36 3.88 -9.92
C TRP A 3 16.33 4.95 -10.30
N THR A 4 15.11 4.54 -10.70
CA THR A 4 14.03 5.46 -11.09
C THR A 4 13.35 6.16 -9.92
N ARG A 5 13.51 5.66 -8.68
CA ARG A 5 12.90 6.21 -7.45
C ARG A 5 13.78 7.25 -6.74
N SER A 6 15.05 7.39 -7.15
CA SER A 6 15.98 8.37 -6.55
C SER A 6 15.57 9.83 -6.79
N LYS A 7 15.74 10.70 -5.77
CA LYS A 7 15.59 12.16 -5.89
C LYS A 7 16.46 12.75 -7.01
N THR A 8 17.65 12.19 -7.23
CA THR A 8 18.55 12.61 -8.31
C THR A 8 18.01 12.23 -9.68
N PHE A 9 17.40 11.05 -9.82
CA PHE A 9 16.78 10.61 -11.06
C PHE A 9 15.54 11.43 -11.40
N ARG A 10 14.66 11.72 -10.42
CA ARG A 10 13.49 12.59 -10.63
C ARG A 10 13.89 14.02 -11.01
N GLY A 11 14.92 14.57 -10.37
CA GLY A 11 15.48 15.87 -10.76
C GLY A 11 16.02 15.87 -12.20
N PHE A 12 16.67 14.77 -12.61
CA PHE A 12 17.15 14.56 -13.97
C PHE A 12 15.99 14.45 -14.98
N VAL A 13 14.91 13.73 -14.66
CA VAL A 13 13.71 13.63 -15.51
C VAL A 13 13.03 14.99 -15.69
N ILE A 14 12.88 15.77 -14.62
CA ILE A 14 12.31 17.14 -14.70
C ILE A 14 13.17 18.03 -15.60
N ALA A 15 14.50 17.97 -15.47
CA ALA A 15 15.42 18.73 -16.32
C ALA A 15 15.30 18.32 -17.80
N LEU A 16 15.21 17.02 -18.09
CA LEU A 16 15.01 16.51 -19.45
C LEU A 16 13.68 16.99 -20.05
N LEU A 17 12.58 16.90 -19.30
CA LEU A 17 11.27 17.36 -19.76
C LEU A 17 11.27 18.87 -20.05
N ALA A 18 11.94 19.67 -19.23
CA ALA A 18 12.09 21.11 -19.45
C ALA A 18 12.89 21.43 -20.71
N ILE A 19 14.01 20.73 -20.95
CA ILE A 19 14.81 20.87 -22.18
C ILE A 19 13.99 20.50 -23.41
N PHE A 20 13.24 19.40 -23.34
CA PHE A 20 12.42 18.94 -24.45
C PHE A 20 11.29 19.92 -24.77
N LEU A 21 10.66 20.50 -23.74
CA LEU A 21 9.66 21.56 -23.90
C LEU A 21 10.24 22.79 -24.64
N VAL A 22 11.46 23.22 -24.31
CA VAL A 22 12.14 24.34 -24.98
C VAL A 22 12.37 24.03 -26.46
N ILE A 23 12.78 22.80 -26.79
CA ILE A 23 12.99 22.36 -28.18
C ILE A 23 11.67 22.38 -28.96
N GLN A 24 10.58 21.89 -28.38
CA GLN A 24 9.26 21.86 -29.01
C GLN A 24 8.70 23.28 -29.28
N VAL A 25 8.88 24.20 -28.33
CA VAL A 25 8.51 25.62 -28.51
C VAL A 25 9.34 26.25 -29.64
N ALA A 26 10.63 25.95 -29.73
CA ALA A 26 11.50 26.46 -30.80
C ALA A 26 11.10 25.90 -32.19
N GLN A 27 10.60 24.67 -32.25
CA GLN A 27 10.12 24.01 -33.48
C GLN A 27 8.68 24.39 -33.86
N ARG A 28 7.98 25.18 -33.02
CA ARG A 28 6.56 25.57 -33.19
C ARG A 28 5.59 24.38 -33.25
N ASP A 29 5.94 23.26 -32.59
CA ASP A 29 5.08 22.07 -32.50
C ASP A 29 4.11 22.18 -31.32
N TRP A 30 3.16 23.11 -31.47
CA TRP A 30 2.20 23.51 -30.42
C TRP A 30 1.38 22.38 -29.78
N PRO A 31 1.00 21.29 -30.45
CA PRO A 31 0.27 20.19 -29.82
C PRO A 31 1.08 19.49 -28.71
N TRP A 32 2.39 19.35 -28.91
CA TRP A 32 3.28 18.67 -27.96
C TRP A 32 3.69 19.56 -26.78
N VAL A 33 3.68 20.88 -26.98
CA VAL A 33 3.92 21.86 -25.91
C VAL A 33 2.90 21.69 -24.78
N GLY A 34 1.62 21.47 -25.11
CA GLY A 34 0.56 21.25 -24.13
C GLY A 34 0.80 19.98 -23.29
N VAL A 35 1.09 18.86 -23.95
CA VAL A 35 1.36 17.57 -23.30
C VAL A 35 2.58 17.65 -22.38
N MET A 36 3.68 18.23 -22.87
CA MET A 36 4.92 18.34 -22.08
C MET A 36 4.77 19.31 -20.90
N THR A 37 3.98 20.37 -21.06
CA THR A 37 3.67 21.28 -19.95
C THR A 37 2.84 20.56 -18.87
N ALA A 38 1.83 19.77 -19.26
CA ALA A 38 1.03 19.00 -18.32
C ALA A 38 1.88 17.97 -17.54
N LEU A 39 2.76 17.24 -18.24
CA LEU A 39 3.67 16.28 -17.62
C LEU A 39 4.66 16.94 -16.66
N LEU A 40 5.20 18.11 -17.03
CA LEU A 40 6.11 18.87 -16.18
C LEU A 40 5.39 19.36 -14.90
N VAL A 41 4.18 19.88 -15.04
CA VAL A 41 3.37 20.36 -13.91
C VAL A 41 3.01 19.20 -12.97
N ALA A 42 2.60 18.05 -13.49
CA ALA A 42 2.28 16.86 -12.70
C ALA A 42 3.49 16.37 -11.90
N ASN A 43 4.68 16.32 -12.51
CA ASN A 43 5.92 15.90 -11.85
C ASN A 43 6.40 16.91 -10.79
N ILE A 44 6.23 18.21 -11.05
CA ILE A 44 6.55 19.25 -10.05
C ILE A 44 5.57 19.21 -8.87
N ALA A 45 4.28 18.99 -9.14
CA ALA A 45 3.25 18.89 -8.12
C ALA A 45 3.47 17.66 -7.23
N SER A 46 3.77 16.50 -7.80
CA SER A 46 4.08 15.28 -7.03
C SER A 46 5.35 15.45 -6.19
N TRP A 47 6.40 16.06 -6.74
CA TRP A 47 7.62 16.36 -6.01
C TRP A 47 7.40 17.32 -4.83
N ARG A 48 6.60 18.38 -5.03
CA ARG A 48 6.24 19.33 -3.95
C ARG A 48 5.34 18.72 -2.90
N ALA A 49 4.38 17.87 -3.28
CA ALA A 49 3.54 17.15 -2.32
C ALA A 49 4.41 16.27 -1.40
N GLN A 50 5.41 15.60 -1.97
CA GLN A 50 6.37 14.79 -1.22
C GLN A 50 7.29 15.63 -0.32
N GLN A 51 7.75 16.80 -0.78
CA GLN A 51 8.52 17.73 0.05
C GLN A 51 7.69 18.34 1.18
N ASN A 52 6.44 18.70 0.94
CA ASN A 52 5.57 19.26 1.98
C ASN A 52 5.23 18.22 3.05
N ARG A 53 5.13 16.93 2.70
CA ARG A 53 5.06 15.84 3.70
C ARG A 53 6.31 15.79 4.58
N SER A 54 7.49 16.11 4.05
CA SER A 54 8.74 16.16 4.83
C SER A 54 8.91 17.43 5.70
N LEU A 55 8.05 18.43 5.54
CA LEU A 55 8.09 19.71 6.26
C LEU A 55 7.01 19.84 7.35
N GLN A 56 6.13 18.85 7.53
CA GLN A 56 5.23 18.83 8.67
C GLN A 56 6.04 18.74 9.98
N PRO A 57 5.63 19.45 11.06
CA PRO A 57 6.30 19.37 12.34
C PRO A 57 6.31 17.91 12.80
N ARG A 58 7.51 17.34 12.90
CA ARG A 58 7.72 16.02 13.49
C ARG A 58 7.06 16.03 14.86
N ALA A 59 6.02 15.21 15.04
CA ALA A 59 5.40 15.00 16.33
C ALA A 59 6.50 14.77 17.40
N PRO A 60 6.31 15.25 18.64
CA PRO A 60 7.30 15.07 19.69
C PRO A 60 7.70 13.61 19.76
N ALA A 61 9.00 13.35 19.88
CA ALA A 61 9.56 12.00 19.92
C ALA A 61 8.89 11.19 21.03
N VAL A 62 7.91 10.38 20.66
CA VAL A 62 7.43 9.28 21.49
C VAL A 62 8.66 8.42 21.78
N PRO A 63 8.90 8.01 23.04
CA PRO A 63 10.03 7.16 23.37
C PRO A 63 10.03 5.96 22.44
N LYS A 64 11.15 5.79 21.72
CA LYS A 64 11.37 4.75 20.72
C LYS A 64 10.84 3.42 21.26
N GLY A 65 9.79 2.90 20.63
CA GLY A 65 9.52 1.47 20.68
C GLY A 65 10.80 0.72 20.34
N ALA A 66 11.02 -0.41 21.01
CA ALA A 66 12.21 -1.23 20.79
C ALA A 66 12.43 -1.46 19.29
N LEU A 67 13.69 -1.40 18.86
CA LEU A 67 14.10 -1.83 17.52
C LEU A 67 13.41 -3.15 17.19
N VAL A 68 12.83 -3.21 15.99
CA VAL A 68 12.19 -4.40 15.43
C VAL A 68 13.14 -5.60 15.61
N PRO A 69 12.74 -6.67 16.33
CA PRO A 69 13.59 -7.85 16.45
C PRO A 69 13.74 -8.48 15.06
N PRO A 70 14.96 -8.83 14.63
CA PRO A 70 15.12 -9.57 13.39
C PRO A 70 14.47 -10.96 13.52
N GLY A 71 13.83 -11.43 12.45
CA GLY A 71 13.24 -12.77 12.38
C GLY A 71 11.87 -12.92 13.04
N VAL A 72 11.10 -11.84 13.17
CA VAL A 72 9.66 -11.96 13.44
C VAL A 72 8.99 -12.54 12.20
N ASP A 73 8.17 -13.56 12.41
CA ASP A 73 7.32 -14.20 11.41
C ASP A 73 6.12 -14.77 12.16
N VAL A 74 4.98 -14.06 12.14
CA VAL A 74 3.80 -14.39 12.94
C VAL A 74 2.52 -14.17 12.15
N THR A 75 1.51 -14.98 12.42
CA THR A 75 0.18 -14.77 11.83
C THR A 75 -0.58 -13.65 12.52
N LEU A 76 -1.49 -12.99 11.81
CA LEU A 76 -2.41 -12.01 12.39
C LEU A 76 -3.26 -12.65 13.50
N ARG A 77 -3.60 -13.94 13.36
CA ARG A 77 -4.31 -14.74 14.36
C ARG A 77 -3.63 -14.70 15.71
N GLU A 78 -2.32 -14.95 15.76
CA GLU A 78 -1.51 -14.95 16.99
C GLU A 78 -1.51 -13.58 17.68
N LEU A 79 -1.82 -12.51 16.94
CA LEU A 79 -1.82 -11.14 17.42
C LEU A 79 -3.22 -10.61 17.75
N LEU A 80 -4.31 -11.35 17.50
CA LEU A 80 -5.68 -10.86 17.74
C LEU A 80 -6.01 -10.54 19.20
N ASP A 81 -5.23 -11.07 20.15
CA ASP A 81 -5.36 -10.71 21.55
C ASP A 81 -4.66 -9.41 21.95
N ARG A 82 -3.83 -8.85 21.06
CA ARG A 82 -3.19 -7.55 21.26
C ARG A 82 -4.22 -6.44 21.11
N PRO A 83 -4.30 -5.46 22.04
CA PRO A 83 -5.35 -4.44 22.02
C PRO A 83 -5.48 -3.66 20.71
N ALA A 84 -4.35 -3.24 20.11
CA ALA A 84 -4.35 -2.47 18.87
C ALA A 84 -4.85 -3.31 17.67
N VAL A 85 -4.38 -4.55 17.57
CA VAL A 85 -4.78 -5.49 16.51
C VAL A 85 -6.25 -5.89 16.67
N ARG A 86 -6.69 -6.20 17.89
CA ARG A 86 -8.09 -6.47 18.20
C ARG A 86 -9.00 -5.31 17.83
N GLN A 87 -8.60 -4.09 18.14
CA GLN A 87 -9.36 -2.89 17.82
C GLN A 87 -9.50 -2.72 16.30
N ALA A 88 -8.41 -2.87 15.56
CA ALA A 88 -8.44 -2.86 14.09
C ALA A 88 -9.37 -3.96 13.54
N TRP A 89 -9.18 -5.19 14.02
CA TRP A 89 -9.92 -6.37 13.55
C TRP A 89 -11.40 -6.38 13.96
N SER A 90 -11.81 -5.58 14.96
CA SER A 90 -13.21 -5.50 15.41
C SER A 90 -14.18 -5.00 14.34
N THR A 91 -13.65 -4.38 13.29
CA THR A 91 -14.43 -3.89 12.13
C THR A 91 -14.48 -4.89 10.97
N ALA A 92 -13.81 -6.04 11.11
CA ALA A 92 -13.78 -7.06 10.08
C ALA A 92 -15.19 -7.60 9.82
N PRO A 93 -15.52 -7.94 8.55
CA PRO A 93 -16.69 -8.73 8.24
C PRO A 93 -16.71 -10.01 9.08
N VAL A 94 -17.88 -10.35 9.63
CA VAL A 94 -18.07 -11.63 10.33
C VAL A 94 -17.81 -12.80 9.38
N VAL A 95 -18.17 -12.62 8.10
CA VAL A 95 -17.97 -13.55 7.01
C VAL A 95 -17.37 -12.80 5.83
N TRP A 96 -16.27 -13.32 5.30
CA TRP A 96 -15.56 -12.83 4.13
C TRP A 96 -16.03 -13.63 2.93
N GLN A 97 -16.66 -12.95 1.98
CA GLN A 97 -17.26 -13.58 0.81
C GLN A 97 -16.25 -13.71 -0.32
N GLN A 98 -16.47 -14.65 -1.21
CA GLN A 98 -15.73 -14.72 -2.46
C GLN A 98 -15.92 -13.43 -3.27
N VAL A 99 -14.81 -12.83 -3.70
CA VAL A 99 -14.74 -11.60 -4.50
C VAL A 99 -13.92 -11.75 -5.78
N SER A 100 -13.22 -12.86 -5.99
CA SER A 100 -12.49 -13.10 -7.23
C SER A 100 -13.21 -14.07 -8.18
N TYR A 101 -12.91 -13.93 -9.47
CA TYR A 101 -13.49 -14.68 -10.59
C TYR A 101 -12.98 -16.13 -10.71
N LEU A 102 -12.38 -16.71 -9.67
CA LEU A 102 -11.97 -18.12 -9.73
C LEU A 102 -13.24 -18.98 -9.83
N ASP A 103 -13.45 -19.51 -11.04
CA ASP A 103 -14.63 -20.26 -11.47
C ASP A 103 -14.86 -21.50 -10.58
N ASP A 104 -16.14 -21.71 -10.27
CA ASP A 104 -16.78 -23.00 -9.92
C ASP A 104 -16.61 -23.63 -8.52
N GLU A 105 -15.85 -23.05 -7.58
CA GLU A 105 -15.94 -23.51 -6.18
C GLU A 105 -17.04 -22.75 -5.42
N GLU A 106 -17.96 -23.49 -4.79
CA GLU A 106 -19.12 -23.01 -4.05
C GLU A 106 -18.81 -21.78 -3.18
N ASN A 107 -19.43 -20.61 -3.45
CA ASN A 107 -19.51 -19.40 -2.61
C ASN A 107 -18.58 -19.44 -1.37
N LEU A 108 -17.26 -19.35 -1.58
CA LEU A 108 -16.34 -19.56 -0.47
C LEU A 108 -16.58 -18.47 0.57
N SER A 109 -16.81 -18.89 1.81
CA SER A 109 -17.08 -18.00 2.91
C SER A 109 -16.14 -18.34 4.06
N LEU A 110 -15.21 -17.44 4.36
CA LEU A 110 -14.29 -17.59 5.47
C LEU A 110 -14.76 -16.76 6.67
N THR A 111 -14.59 -17.29 7.87
CA THR A 111 -14.75 -16.51 9.09
C THR A 111 -13.58 -15.55 9.25
N ALA A 112 -13.78 -14.46 10.00
CA ALA A 112 -12.69 -13.53 10.32
C ALA A 112 -11.51 -14.23 11.03
N ASP A 113 -11.77 -15.27 11.82
CA ASP A 113 -10.72 -16.05 12.49
C ASP A 113 -9.90 -16.89 11.49
N GLU A 114 -10.54 -17.46 10.47
CA GLU A 114 -9.86 -18.20 9.39
C GLU A 114 -8.99 -17.27 8.55
N VAL A 115 -9.51 -16.10 8.18
CA VAL A 115 -8.73 -15.11 7.40
C VAL A 115 -7.45 -14.71 8.14
N ALA A 116 -7.52 -14.47 9.46
CA ALA A 116 -6.37 -14.08 10.24
C ALA A 116 -5.25 -15.15 10.32
N ASN A 117 -5.55 -16.43 10.03
CA ASN A 117 -4.52 -17.49 9.99
C ASN A 117 -3.64 -17.42 8.74
N PHE A 118 -4.14 -16.80 7.67
CA PHE A 118 -3.49 -16.75 6.36
C PHE A 118 -2.89 -15.37 6.05
N VAL A 119 -2.63 -14.59 7.11
CA VAL A 119 -2.01 -13.26 7.01
C VAL A 119 -0.79 -13.27 7.90
N TRP A 120 0.38 -13.03 7.31
CA TRP A 120 1.65 -12.99 8.01
C TRP A 120 2.16 -11.57 8.12
N VAL A 121 2.78 -11.27 9.26
CA VAL A 121 3.53 -10.04 9.47
C VAL A 121 4.94 -10.44 9.87
N SER A 122 5.89 -10.09 9.03
CA SER A 122 7.25 -10.61 9.15
C SER A 122 8.28 -9.49 8.99
N THR A 123 9.51 -9.74 9.43
CA THR A 123 10.61 -8.77 9.35
C THR A 123 11.71 -9.34 8.49
N HIS A 124 12.22 -8.56 7.55
CA HIS A 124 13.37 -8.96 6.74
C HIS A 124 14.66 -8.38 7.32
N ASP A 125 15.66 -9.24 7.49
CA ASP A 125 17.00 -8.82 7.92
C ASP A 125 17.74 -8.20 6.73
N VAL A 126 17.96 -6.89 6.76
CA VAL A 126 18.44 -6.12 5.61
C VAL A 126 19.96 -6.24 5.42
N GLY A 127 20.60 -7.34 5.78
CA GLY A 127 22.06 -7.57 5.61
C GLY A 127 23.03 -6.54 6.24
N PRO A 128 24.32 -6.87 6.44
CA PRO A 128 25.26 -6.01 7.16
C PRO A 128 25.70 -4.73 6.40
N SER A 129 25.20 -4.50 5.18
CA SER A 129 25.52 -3.31 4.39
C SER A 129 24.27 -2.50 4.13
N GLN A 130 24.36 -1.21 4.47
CA GLN A 130 23.33 -0.17 4.44
C GLN A 130 22.70 0.05 5.81
N THR A 131 22.78 1.29 6.25
CA THR A 131 22.05 1.87 7.37
C THR A 131 20.57 1.48 7.27
N GLN A 132 20.22 0.38 7.93
CA GLN A 132 18.96 -0.32 7.76
C GLN A 132 17.81 0.51 8.32
N SER A 133 16.97 1.04 7.44
CA SER A 133 15.57 1.24 7.77
C SER A 133 15.01 -0.14 8.12
N ALA A 134 14.22 -0.29 9.18
CA ALA A 134 13.58 -1.58 9.43
C ALA A 134 12.55 -1.86 8.32
N HIS A 135 12.58 -3.06 7.76
CA HIS A 135 11.64 -3.53 6.73
C HIS A 135 10.69 -4.55 7.34
N TRP A 136 9.40 -4.31 7.15
CA TRP A 136 8.35 -5.27 7.42
C TRP A 136 7.85 -5.87 6.11
N SER A 137 7.30 -7.07 6.17
CA SER A 137 6.48 -7.63 5.12
C SER A 137 5.10 -7.98 5.67
N VAL A 138 4.10 -7.82 4.83
CA VAL A 138 2.74 -8.35 5.06
C VAL A 138 2.49 -9.38 3.97
N GLY A 139 2.42 -10.64 4.37
CA GLY A 139 2.17 -11.78 3.48
C GLY A 139 0.70 -12.21 3.53
N ILE A 140 0.16 -12.59 2.40
CA ILE A 140 -1.21 -13.09 2.20
C ILE A 140 -1.13 -14.51 1.67
N GLY A 141 -1.85 -15.44 2.27
CA GLY A 141 -1.87 -16.83 1.84
C GLY A 141 -2.68 -17.04 0.56
N ASP A 142 -2.30 -18.06 -0.20
CA ASP A 142 -3.03 -18.54 -1.37
C ASP A 142 -4.52 -18.78 -1.07
N GLU A 143 -4.83 -19.21 0.15
CA GLU A 143 -6.19 -19.48 0.63
C GLU A 143 -7.10 -18.23 0.62
N LEU A 144 -6.52 -17.03 0.59
CA LEU A 144 -7.26 -15.77 0.57
C LEU A 144 -7.53 -15.25 -0.85
N LYS A 145 -6.95 -15.84 -1.90
CA LYS A 145 -7.22 -15.49 -3.31
C LYS A 145 -8.71 -15.45 -3.69
N PRO A 146 -9.59 -16.31 -3.15
CA PRO A 146 -11.01 -16.23 -3.46
C PRO A 146 -11.69 -15.02 -2.80
N VAL A 147 -11.23 -14.60 -1.62
CA VAL A 147 -11.89 -13.58 -0.77
C VAL A 147 -11.19 -12.20 -0.80
N LEU A 148 -10.06 -12.09 -1.49
CA LEU A 148 -9.37 -10.84 -1.79
C LEU A 148 -9.15 -10.74 -3.31
N ASP A 149 -9.34 -9.54 -3.86
CA ASP A 149 -9.06 -9.28 -5.27
C ASP A 149 -7.59 -8.89 -5.43
N LEU A 150 -6.71 -9.89 -5.46
CA LEU A 150 -5.26 -9.68 -5.53
C LEU A 150 -4.78 -9.26 -6.93
N ASP A 151 -5.69 -9.17 -7.90
CA ASP A 151 -5.42 -8.81 -9.29
C ASP A 151 -5.67 -7.31 -9.57
N VAL A 152 -5.61 -6.49 -8.51
CA VAL A 152 -5.72 -5.03 -8.60
C VAL A 152 -4.38 -4.36 -8.90
N PRO A 153 -4.37 -3.26 -9.69
CA PRO A 153 -3.22 -2.37 -9.77
C PRO A 153 -2.80 -1.82 -8.40
N GLU A 154 -1.49 -1.63 -8.17
CA GLU A 154 -0.92 -1.16 -6.90
C GLU A 154 -1.52 0.19 -6.42
N ASP A 155 -1.89 1.07 -7.34
CA ASP A 155 -2.51 2.37 -7.05
C ASP A 155 -4.00 2.31 -6.73
N GLU A 156 -4.64 1.18 -7.01
CA GLU A 156 -6.03 0.87 -6.64
C GLU A 156 -6.12 -0.07 -5.43
N ASP A 157 -4.99 -0.65 -4.99
CA ASP A 157 -4.96 -1.56 -3.85
C ASP A 157 -5.18 -0.83 -2.52
N ALA A 158 -6.33 -1.08 -1.91
CA ALA A 158 -6.69 -0.48 -0.63
C ALA A 158 -5.78 -0.91 0.54
N LEU A 159 -5.12 -2.07 0.47
CA LEU A 159 -4.14 -2.48 1.47
C LEU A 159 -2.89 -1.61 1.35
N THR A 160 -2.36 -1.43 0.14
CA THR A 160 -1.26 -0.50 -0.14
C THR A 160 -1.59 0.92 0.30
N ALA A 161 -2.79 1.42 -0.04
CA ALA A 161 -3.23 2.74 0.35
C ALA A 161 -3.30 2.91 1.88
N THR A 162 -3.82 1.91 2.59
CA THR A 162 -3.93 1.93 4.06
C THR A 162 -2.56 1.93 4.74
N LEU A 163 -1.63 1.10 4.27
CA LEU A 163 -0.26 1.06 4.77
C LEU A 163 0.45 2.40 4.51
N ALA A 164 0.30 2.96 3.31
CA ALA A 164 0.95 4.20 2.90
C ALA A 164 0.39 5.47 3.56
N ASP A 165 -0.83 5.43 4.13
CA ASP A 165 -1.42 6.56 4.85
C ASP A 165 -0.78 6.76 6.24
N SER A 166 -0.13 5.73 6.79
CA SER A 166 0.59 5.84 8.05
C SER A 166 1.82 6.74 7.93
N PRO A 167 2.00 7.76 8.79
CA PRO A 167 3.15 8.66 8.75
C PRO A 167 4.48 7.97 9.13
N ALA A 168 4.40 6.78 9.72
CA ALA A 168 5.58 5.97 10.04
C ALA A 168 6.03 5.09 8.85
N VAL A 169 5.18 4.93 7.82
CA VAL A 169 5.52 4.24 6.58
C VAL A 169 6.09 5.24 5.59
N GLY A 170 7.28 4.94 5.06
CA GLY A 170 7.94 5.75 4.04
C GLY A 170 7.60 5.30 2.63
N GLU A 171 7.54 3.99 2.44
CA GLU A 171 7.29 3.34 1.15
C GLU A 171 6.64 1.98 1.39
N VAL A 172 5.70 1.63 0.52
CA VAL A 172 5.12 0.29 0.38
C VAL A 172 5.46 -0.18 -1.03
N ALA A 173 5.90 -1.41 -1.17
CA ALA A 173 6.18 -2.03 -2.46
C ALA A 173 5.45 -3.36 -2.54
N HIS A 174 4.70 -3.55 -3.62
CA HIS A 174 4.06 -4.81 -3.95
C HIS A 174 5.07 -5.69 -4.69
N MET A 175 5.67 -6.66 -3.98
CA MET A 175 6.70 -7.54 -4.54
C MET A 175 6.07 -8.65 -5.39
N ASP A 176 4.95 -9.15 -4.92
CA ASP A 176 4.01 -10.01 -5.62
C ASP A 176 2.60 -9.73 -5.08
N ARG A 177 1.56 -10.27 -5.72
CA ARG A 177 0.14 -10.09 -5.39
C ARG A 177 -0.22 -10.40 -3.94
N GLU A 178 0.63 -11.16 -3.26
CA GLU A 178 0.47 -11.66 -1.91
C GLU A 178 1.49 -11.10 -0.91
N ASP A 179 2.48 -10.31 -1.36
CA ASP A 179 3.59 -9.89 -0.52
C ASP A 179 3.86 -8.38 -0.64
N TYR A 180 3.70 -7.70 0.49
CA TYR A 180 3.82 -6.25 0.61
C TYR A 180 5.02 -5.91 1.48
N GLU A 181 6.07 -5.37 0.87
CA GLU A 181 7.21 -4.83 1.59
C GLU A 181 6.91 -3.41 2.09
N VAL A 182 7.15 -3.17 3.38
CA VAL A 182 6.90 -1.90 4.04
C VAL A 182 8.21 -1.35 4.58
N THR A 183 8.68 -0.28 3.96
CA THR A 183 9.86 0.47 4.40
C THR A 183 9.43 1.60 5.32
N LEU A 184 9.98 1.62 6.53
CA LEU A 184 9.61 2.59 7.55
C LEU A 184 10.33 3.95 7.41
N ALA A 185 9.58 5.04 7.56
CA ALA A 185 10.10 6.39 7.77
C ALA A 185 10.30 6.72 9.27
N ALA A 186 9.63 6.00 10.16
CA ALA A 186 9.78 6.07 11.61
C ALA A 186 9.62 4.68 12.24
N PRO A 187 10.21 4.43 13.43
CA PRO A 187 10.04 3.15 14.11
C PRO A 187 8.57 2.78 14.29
N MET A 188 8.24 1.52 14.01
CA MET A 188 6.91 0.95 14.16
C MET A 188 7.03 -0.40 14.86
N THR A 189 6.14 -0.65 15.80
CA THR A 189 6.04 -1.90 16.56
C THR A 189 5.27 -2.96 15.78
N LEU A 190 5.42 -4.23 16.17
CA LEU A 190 4.65 -5.36 15.61
C LEU A 190 3.13 -5.11 15.69
N ASP A 191 2.65 -4.65 16.84
CA ASP A 191 1.22 -4.39 17.06
C ASP A 191 0.69 -3.28 16.12
N GLU A 192 1.51 -2.26 15.83
CA GLU A 192 1.13 -1.16 14.92
C GLU A 192 1.07 -1.62 13.47
N ILE A 193 2.09 -2.35 12.98
CA ILE A 193 2.08 -2.85 11.60
C ILE A 193 0.99 -3.89 11.39
N ALA A 194 0.75 -4.77 12.37
CA ALA A 194 -0.32 -5.77 12.31
C ALA A 194 -1.71 -5.13 12.34
N ALA A 195 -1.90 -4.05 13.11
CA ALA A 195 -3.15 -3.29 13.09
C ALA A 195 -3.39 -2.58 11.74
N LEU A 196 -2.34 -2.05 11.10
CA LEU A 196 -2.44 -1.47 9.76
C LEU A 196 -2.73 -2.53 8.70
N ALA A 197 -2.06 -3.68 8.75
CA ALA A 197 -2.33 -4.81 7.86
C ALA A 197 -3.79 -5.27 7.99
N ALA A 198 -4.28 -5.45 9.22
CA ALA A 198 -5.67 -5.76 9.51
C ALA A 198 -6.65 -4.75 8.86
N GLN A 199 -6.42 -3.45 9.07
CA GLN A 199 -7.27 -2.40 8.49
C GLN A 199 -7.25 -2.43 6.95
N GLY A 200 -6.06 -2.59 6.36
CA GLY A 200 -5.90 -2.61 4.92
C GLY A 200 -6.58 -3.81 4.27
N LEU A 201 -6.49 -4.99 4.88
CA LEU A 201 -7.18 -6.20 4.40
C LEU A 201 -8.70 -6.04 4.45
N ILE A 202 -9.22 -5.48 5.55
CA ILE A 202 -10.66 -5.21 5.68
C ILE A 202 -11.10 -4.20 4.61
N ALA A 203 -10.34 -3.12 4.42
CA ALA A 203 -10.64 -2.12 3.40
C ALA A 203 -10.61 -2.72 1.98
N HIS A 204 -9.61 -3.55 1.69
CA HIS A 204 -9.44 -4.24 0.42
C HIS A 204 -10.63 -5.16 0.11
N HIS A 205 -11.02 -6.02 1.05
CA HIS A 205 -12.18 -6.89 0.86
C HIS A 205 -13.48 -6.10 0.69
N LEU A 206 -13.72 -5.09 1.53
CA LEU A 206 -14.92 -4.25 1.42
C LEU A 206 -14.97 -3.45 0.12
N ASP A 207 -13.81 -3.07 -0.43
CA ASP A 207 -13.73 -2.45 -1.75
C ASP A 207 -14.06 -3.44 -2.87
N ALA A 208 -13.49 -4.64 -2.84
CA ALA A 208 -13.79 -5.69 -3.81
C ALA A 208 -15.28 -6.07 -3.81
N VAL A 209 -15.88 -6.25 -2.63
CA VAL A 209 -17.34 -6.50 -2.50
C VAL A 209 -18.16 -5.36 -3.10
N ARG A 210 -17.74 -4.10 -2.90
CA ARG A 210 -18.43 -2.93 -3.47
C ARG A 210 -18.34 -2.92 -5.00
N ARG A 211 -17.19 -3.27 -5.58
CA ARG A 211 -16.99 -3.34 -7.03
C ARG A 211 -17.81 -4.45 -7.69
N LEU A 212 -18.06 -5.55 -6.97
CA LEU A 212 -18.84 -6.70 -7.48
C LEU A 212 -20.34 -6.59 -7.32
N ARG A 213 -20.86 -5.78 -6.39
CA ARG A 213 -22.30 -5.51 -6.34
C ARG A 213 -22.67 -4.64 -7.54
N PRO A 214 -23.37 -5.15 -8.57
CA PRO A 214 -23.85 -4.28 -9.63
C PRO A 214 -24.77 -3.23 -9.02
N ALA A 215 -24.78 -2.02 -9.57
CA ALA A 215 -25.73 -0.96 -9.24
C ALA A 215 -27.16 -1.50 -9.41
N THR A 216 -27.71 -2.11 -8.37
CA THR A 216 -29.00 -2.80 -8.42
C THR A 216 -30.17 -1.84 -8.17
N ASP A 217 -29.88 -0.54 -8.01
CA ASP A 217 -30.88 0.48 -7.70
C ASP A 217 -31.24 1.40 -8.89
N ASP A 218 -30.55 1.32 -10.04
CA ASP A 218 -30.81 2.23 -11.19
C ASP A 218 -31.58 1.59 -12.37
N GLN A 219 -32.06 0.34 -12.26
CA GLN A 219 -32.83 -0.33 -13.32
C GLN A 219 -34.31 -0.63 -12.98
N LEU A 220 -34.89 0.03 -11.99
CA LEU A 220 -36.34 -0.06 -11.69
C LEU A 220 -37.12 1.23 -12.01
N SER A 221 -36.54 2.14 -12.81
CA SER A 221 -37.22 3.38 -13.23
C SER A 221 -37.16 3.59 -14.74
N GLU A 222 -37.71 2.66 -15.53
CA GLU A 222 -38.25 2.96 -16.88
C GLU A 222 -39.56 2.21 -17.12
#